data_AF-A0A1I8IAY4-F1
#
_entry.id   AF-A0A1I8IAY4-F1
#
_cell.length_a   1.000
_cell.length_b   1.000
_cell.length_c   1.000
_cell.angle_alpha   90.00
_cell.angle_beta   90.00
_cell.angle_gamma   90.00
#
_symmetry.space_group_name_H-M   'P 1'
#
loop_
_entity.id
_entity.type
_entity.pdbx_description
1 polymer ?
#
loop_
_entity_poly.entity_id
_entity_poly.type
_entity_poly.pdbx_seq_one_letter_code
_entity_poly.pdbx_strand_id
1 'polypeptide(L)'
;MKNIRNNWLTQSFCEIDFQPVIGEPVKRAKWNEITRLEEASRNHIVRTTRLNPVACRPSPLERQKVSLVLDVFHEKTVAALQLNGYSETADFVERVLNFWTVVNVKSPESHIRLNDIRRAPISSTNSSAIQELLSFAAVVDRMPGGRGASRPRSLTTETRKAIHQTANGLADLSRHLLMKVGFSYVLLGELQTDRLEGSFLFIGKATAGVIIYPLIKFWPVRGYAECNFTVNWS
;
A
#
# COMPACT_ATOMS: atom_id res chain seq x y z
N MET A 1 4.05 0.75 -1.44
CA MET A 1 4.16 -0.66 -1.88
C MET A 1 5.42 -0.93 -2.71
N LYS A 2 5.51 -0.48 -3.99
CA LYS A 2 6.68 -0.73 -4.87
C LYS A 2 8.03 -0.41 -4.21
N ASN A 3 8.15 0.80 -3.65
CA ASN A 3 9.39 1.24 -3.01
C ASN A 3 9.78 0.38 -1.81
N ILE A 4 8.83 -0.06 -0.98
CA ILE A 4 9.09 -0.96 0.15
C ILE A 4 9.71 -2.27 -0.35
N ARG A 5 9.07 -2.94 -1.32
CA ARG A 5 9.58 -4.19 -1.91
C ARG A 5 10.96 -3.99 -2.51
N ASN A 6 11.12 -2.98 -3.36
CA ASN A 6 12.37 -2.75 -4.07
C ASN A 6 13.49 -2.38 -3.09
N ASN A 7 13.19 -1.63 -2.03
CA ASN A 7 14.15 -1.32 -0.97
C ASN A 7 14.58 -2.62 -0.27
N TRP A 8 13.63 -3.43 0.19
CA TRP A 8 13.93 -4.71 0.82
C TRP A 8 14.81 -5.62 -0.05
N LEU A 9 14.51 -5.72 -1.34
CA LEU A 9 15.23 -6.52 -2.33
C LEU A 9 16.66 -6.06 -2.64
N THR A 10 16.90 -4.74 -2.62
CA THR A 10 18.17 -4.14 -3.10
C THR A 10 19.12 -3.75 -1.98
N GLN A 11 18.67 -3.88 -0.74
CA GLN A 11 19.47 -3.70 0.45
C GLN A 11 20.46 -4.87 0.55
N SER A 12 21.73 -4.63 0.91
CA SER A 12 22.80 -5.64 0.91
C SER A 12 22.53 -6.94 1.69
N PHE A 13 21.71 -6.91 2.74
CA PHE A 13 21.36 -8.07 3.56
C PHE A 13 20.06 -8.73 3.10
N CYS A 14 19.28 -8.08 2.23
CA CYS A 14 17.91 -8.44 1.90
C CYS A 14 17.02 -8.59 3.16
N GLU A 15 17.26 -7.75 4.16
CA GLU A 15 16.59 -7.76 5.47
C GLU A 15 16.02 -6.37 5.80
N ILE A 16 15.00 -6.34 6.64
CA ILE A 16 14.43 -5.11 7.19
C ILE A 16 14.21 -5.28 8.70
N ASP A 17 14.80 -4.38 9.47
CA ASP A 17 14.57 -4.28 10.92
C ASP A 17 13.38 -3.34 11.19
N PHE A 18 12.48 -3.75 12.08
CA PHE A 18 11.29 -2.98 12.45
C PHE A 18 10.87 -3.27 13.90
N GLN A 19 10.20 -2.30 14.52
CA GLN A 19 9.73 -2.43 15.91
C GLN A 19 8.23 -2.12 15.99
N PRO A 20 7.38 -3.15 16.05
CA PRO A 20 5.93 -3.01 16.15
C PRO A 20 5.45 -2.19 17.34
N VAL A 21 6.00 -2.45 18.52
CA VAL A 21 5.58 -1.84 19.79
C VAL A 21 6.80 -1.28 20.50
N ILE A 22 6.65 -0.09 21.08
CA ILE A 22 7.74 0.54 21.84
C ILE A 22 8.07 -0.35 23.04
N GLY A 23 9.36 -0.64 23.22
CA GLY A 23 9.85 -1.48 24.32
C GLY A 23 9.92 -2.98 23.99
N GLU A 24 9.32 -3.43 22.88
CA GLU A 24 9.53 -4.80 22.38
C GLU A 24 10.86 -4.93 21.63
N PRO A 25 11.45 -6.13 21.55
CA PRO A 25 12.61 -6.38 20.72
C PRO A 25 12.41 -5.97 19.26
N VAL A 26 13.49 -5.51 18.62
CA VAL A 26 13.50 -5.26 17.17
C VAL A 26 13.31 -6.61 16.45
N LYS A 27 12.31 -6.66 15.58
CA LYS A 27 12.03 -7.81 14.70
C LYS A 27 12.73 -7.61 13.36
N ARG A 28 12.97 -8.72 12.65
CA ARG A 28 13.71 -8.76 11.38
C ARG A 28 12.98 -9.56 10.32
N ALA A 29 12.50 -8.86 9.30
CA ALA A 29 11.92 -9.48 8.11
C ALA A 29 13.01 -9.83 7.09
N LYS A 30 13.02 -11.06 6.59
CA LYS A 30 14.05 -11.57 5.67
C LYS A 30 13.45 -11.94 4.32
N TRP A 31 13.97 -11.34 3.25
CA TRP A 31 13.49 -11.64 1.90
C TRP A 31 13.76 -13.09 1.48
N ASN A 32 14.82 -13.69 2.03
CA ASN A 32 15.16 -15.08 1.78
C ASN A 32 14.04 -16.04 2.23
N GLU A 33 13.26 -15.69 3.26
CA GLU A 33 12.13 -16.50 3.72
C GLU A 33 10.97 -16.50 2.71
N ILE A 34 10.72 -15.37 2.03
CA ILE A 34 9.76 -15.28 0.92
C ILE A 34 10.25 -16.16 -0.25
N THR A 35 11.55 -16.14 -0.53
CA THR A 35 12.15 -16.90 -1.62
C THR A 35 12.08 -18.41 -1.37
N ARG A 36 12.42 -18.84 -0.15
CA ARG A 36 12.28 -20.23 0.30
C ARG A 36 10.83 -20.70 0.26
N LEU A 37 9.89 -19.83 0.66
CA LEU A 37 8.47 -20.14 0.63
C LEU A 37 7.97 -20.39 -0.80
N GLU A 38 8.42 -19.59 -1.77
CA GLU A 38 8.09 -19.81 -3.18
C GLU A 38 8.75 -21.09 -3.72
N GLU A 39 10.01 -21.35 -3.39
CA GLU A 39 10.72 -22.57 -3.81
C GLU A 39 10.05 -23.83 -3.27
N ALA A 40 9.61 -23.80 -2.00
CA ALA A 40 8.86 -24.88 -1.39
C ALA A 40 7.48 -25.05 -2.06
N SER A 41 6.77 -23.96 -2.37
CA SER A 41 5.43 -24.04 -2.97
C SER A 41 5.42 -24.36 -4.47
N ARG A 42 6.54 -24.15 -5.18
CA ARG A 42 6.62 -24.19 -6.65
C ARG A 42 6.18 -25.52 -7.27
N ASN A 43 6.56 -26.63 -6.65
CA ASN A 43 6.36 -27.98 -7.16
C ASN A 43 5.11 -28.66 -6.60
N HIS A 44 4.37 -28.00 -5.71
CA HIS A 44 3.10 -28.52 -5.22
C HIS A 44 1.97 -28.27 -6.22
N ILE A 45 1.14 -29.29 -6.44
CA ILE A 45 -0.06 -29.21 -7.29
C ILE A 45 -0.98 -28.10 -6.80
N VAL A 46 -1.14 -27.99 -5.48
CA VAL A 46 -1.89 -26.91 -4.82
C VAL A 46 -0.90 -25.88 -4.27
N ARG A 47 -0.85 -24.71 -4.91
CA ARG A 47 -0.01 -23.61 -4.44
C ARG A 47 -0.66 -22.89 -3.26
N THR A 48 0.06 -22.84 -2.15
CA THR A 48 -0.35 -22.14 -0.92
C THR A 48 -0.14 -20.63 -1.01
N THR A 49 0.64 -20.14 -1.99
CA THR A 49 0.95 -18.73 -2.21
C THR A 49 0.70 -18.30 -3.64
N ARG A 50 0.63 -16.97 -3.87
CA ARG A 50 0.66 -16.37 -5.22
C ARG A 50 2.07 -16.07 -5.71
N LEU A 51 3.07 -16.40 -4.90
CA LEU A 51 4.46 -16.15 -5.22
C LEU A 51 4.85 -16.95 -6.47
N ASN A 52 5.67 -16.31 -7.29
CA ASN A 52 6.28 -16.90 -8.46
C ASN A 52 7.76 -16.45 -8.51
N PRO A 53 8.62 -17.13 -9.30
CA PRO A 53 10.04 -16.81 -9.33
C PRO A 53 10.32 -15.34 -9.65
N VAL A 54 9.48 -14.72 -10.49
CA VAL A 54 9.62 -13.32 -10.92
C VAL A 54 9.24 -12.34 -9.80
N ALA A 55 8.25 -12.68 -8.96
CA ALA A 55 7.89 -11.88 -7.79
C ALA A 55 9.01 -11.88 -6.72
N CYS A 56 9.69 -13.02 -6.56
CA CYS A 56 10.79 -13.18 -5.59
C CYS A 56 12.13 -12.63 -6.11
N ARG A 57 12.40 -12.73 -7.41
CA ARG A 57 13.67 -12.31 -8.04
C ARG A 57 13.41 -11.44 -9.30
N PRO A 58 12.79 -10.26 -9.16
CA PRO A 58 12.45 -9.43 -10.32
C PRO A 58 13.68 -8.74 -10.93
N SER A 59 13.75 -8.75 -12.26
CA SER A 59 14.69 -7.91 -13.02
C SER A 59 14.41 -6.41 -12.81
N PRO A 60 15.35 -5.50 -13.14
CA PRO A 60 15.13 -4.05 -13.01
C PRO A 60 13.85 -3.54 -13.68
N LEU A 61 13.47 -4.10 -14.84
CA LEU A 61 12.22 -3.74 -15.53
C LEU A 61 10.99 -4.28 -14.79
N GLU A 62 11.04 -5.51 -14.31
CA GLU A 62 9.94 -6.14 -13.57
C GLU A 62 9.71 -5.51 -12.20
N ARG A 63 10.72 -4.82 -11.64
CA ARG A 63 10.58 -4.04 -10.40
C ARG A 63 9.56 -2.90 -10.51
N GLN A 64 9.14 -2.52 -11.71
CA GLN A 64 8.07 -1.53 -11.92
C GLN A 64 6.65 -2.15 -11.91
N LYS A 65 6.53 -3.47 -12.08
CA LYS A 65 5.22 -4.16 -12.13
C LYS A 65 4.61 -4.25 -10.73
N VAL A 66 3.47 -3.59 -10.54
CA VAL A 66 2.71 -3.59 -9.28
C VAL A 66 2.11 -4.96 -8.98
N SER A 67 1.68 -5.72 -10.00
CA SER A 67 1.15 -7.08 -9.82
C SER A 67 2.09 -7.98 -9.03
N LEU A 68 3.38 -7.99 -9.38
CA LEU A 68 4.41 -8.75 -8.66
C LEU A 68 4.62 -8.28 -7.22
N VAL A 69 4.31 -7.02 -6.90
CA VAL A 69 4.34 -6.52 -5.52
C VAL A 69 3.15 -7.06 -4.74
N LEU A 70 1.97 -7.11 -5.38
CA LEU A 70 0.73 -7.62 -4.78
C LEU A 70 0.79 -9.14 -4.55
N ASP A 71 1.58 -9.89 -5.31
CA ASP A 71 1.81 -11.31 -5.04
C ASP A 71 2.61 -11.54 -3.74
N VAL A 72 3.54 -10.61 -3.43
CA VAL A 72 4.35 -10.65 -2.20
C VAL A 72 3.51 -10.23 -0.99
N PHE A 73 2.86 -9.07 -1.08
CA PHE A 73 1.98 -8.57 -0.02
C PHE A 73 0.56 -9.09 -0.25
N HIS A 74 0.33 -10.34 0.15
CA HIS A 74 -0.94 -11.03 -0.03
C HIS A 74 -1.28 -11.86 1.21
N GLU A 75 -2.57 -11.99 1.54
CA GLU A 75 -3.07 -12.73 2.71
C GLU A 75 -2.60 -14.19 2.72
N LYS A 76 -2.73 -14.88 1.57
CA LYS A 76 -2.16 -16.23 1.39
C LYS A 76 -0.65 -16.30 1.66
N THR A 77 0.10 -15.27 1.30
CA THR A 77 1.55 -15.22 1.55
C THR A 77 1.82 -15.03 3.04
N VAL A 78 1.08 -14.16 3.73
CA VAL A 78 1.14 -14.00 5.20
C VAL A 78 0.83 -15.31 5.91
N ALA A 79 -0.29 -15.96 5.58
CA ALA A 79 -0.69 -17.21 6.19
C ALA A 79 0.35 -18.32 5.96
N ALA A 80 0.90 -18.41 4.74
CA ALA A 80 1.92 -19.40 4.44
C ALA A 80 3.26 -19.11 5.15
N LEU A 81 3.66 -17.84 5.33
CA LEU A 81 4.82 -17.48 6.14
C LEU A 81 4.63 -17.90 7.61
N GLN A 82 3.44 -17.66 8.19
CA GLN A 82 3.10 -18.07 9.56
C GLN A 82 3.19 -19.59 9.73
N LEU A 83 2.59 -20.35 8.81
CA LEU A 83 2.61 -21.82 8.85
C LEU A 83 4.03 -22.41 8.73
N ASN A 84 4.96 -21.70 8.10
CA ASN A 84 6.36 -22.12 7.96
C ASN A 84 7.28 -21.57 9.08
N GLY A 85 6.72 -20.95 10.12
CA GLY A 85 7.49 -20.43 11.26
C GLY A 85 8.22 -19.11 10.98
N TYR A 86 7.95 -18.45 9.85
CA TYR A 86 8.55 -17.16 9.47
C TYR A 86 7.75 -15.98 10.05
N SER A 87 7.57 -15.97 11.38
CA SER A 87 6.65 -15.08 12.08
C SER A 87 6.99 -13.59 11.95
N GLU A 88 8.27 -13.22 12.03
CA GLU A 88 8.72 -11.82 11.90
C GLU A 88 8.51 -11.29 10.47
N THR A 89 8.83 -12.12 9.47
CA THR A 89 8.57 -11.76 8.06
C THR A 89 7.07 -11.69 7.77
N ALA A 90 6.26 -12.60 8.34
CA ALA A 90 4.81 -12.54 8.24
C ALA A 90 4.24 -11.24 8.82
N ASP A 91 4.66 -10.85 10.03
CA ASP A 91 4.24 -9.61 10.71
C ASP A 91 4.57 -8.37 9.87
N PHE A 92 5.77 -8.31 9.28
CA PHE A 92 6.12 -7.20 8.39
C PHE A 92 5.25 -7.17 7.12
N VAL A 93 5.06 -8.31 6.46
CA VAL A 93 4.24 -8.40 5.23
C VAL A 93 2.78 -8.05 5.52
N GLU A 94 2.24 -8.52 6.65
CA GLU A 94 0.88 -8.24 7.09
C GLU A 94 0.65 -6.75 7.35
N ARG A 95 1.57 -6.06 8.03
CA ARG A 95 1.48 -4.61 8.25
C ARG A 95 1.44 -3.82 6.95
N VAL A 96 2.32 -4.16 6.02
CA VAL A 96 2.35 -3.51 4.70
C VAL A 96 1.06 -3.79 3.92
N LEU A 97 0.53 -5.00 4.03
CA LEU A 97 -0.74 -5.41 3.42
C LEU A 97 -1.95 -4.69 4.04
N ASN A 98 -2.02 -4.56 5.36
CA ASN A 98 -3.10 -3.87 6.06
C ASN A 98 -3.12 -2.39 5.68
N PHE A 99 -1.96 -1.73 5.72
CA PHE A 99 -1.80 -0.37 5.21
C PHE A 99 -2.32 -0.24 3.78
N TRP A 100 -1.86 -1.12 2.86
CA TRP A 100 -2.30 -1.09 1.47
C TRP A 100 -3.82 -1.31 1.30
N THR A 101 -4.39 -2.23 2.08
CA THR A 101 -5.81 -2.58 2.04
C THR A 101 -6.68 -1.39 2.39
N VAL A 102 -6.27 -0.59 3.40
CA VAL A 102 -6.95 0.64 3.82
C VAL A 102 -6.81 1.74 2.78
N VAL A 103 -5.59 1.99 2.26
CA VAL A 103 -5.37 3.11 1.31
C VAL A 103 -5.95 2.86 -0.08
N ASN A 104 -6.24 1.62 -0.44
CA ASN A 104 -6.72 1.23 -1.78
C ASN A 104 -8.24 0.96 -1.83
N VAL A 105 -9.01 1.47 -0.86
CA VAL A 105 -10.49 1.37 -0.87
C VAL A 105 -11.07 2.35 -1.90
N LYS A 106 -11.67 1.82 -2.96
CA LYS A 106 -12.22 2.59 -4.11
C LYS A 106 -13.74 2.51 -4.25
N SER A 107 -14.42 1.68 -3.47
CA SER A 107 -15.89 1.55 -3.50
C SER A 107 -16.44 1.36 -2.09
N PRO A 108 -17.60 1.97 -1.77
CA PRO A 108 -18.22 1.86 -0.45
C PRO A 108 -18.50 0.42 -0.02
N GLU A 109 -18.85 -0.44 -0.97
CA GLU A 109 -19.28 -1.82 -0.74
C GLU A 109 -18.12 -2.83 -0.79
N SER A 110 -16.87 -2.36 -0.91
CA SER A 110 -15.71 -3.25 -1.06
C SER A 110 -15.57 -4.24 0.09
N HIS A 111 -15.88 -3.81 1.32
CA HIS A 111 -15.87 -4.66 2.51
C HIS A 111 -16.94 -5.74 2.50
N ILE A 112 -18.12 -5.47 1.94
CA ILE A 112 -19.22 -6.43 1.80
C ILE A 112 -18.88 -7.44 0.72
N ARG A 113 -18.52 -6.96 -0.48
CA ARG A 113 -18.23 -7.81 -1.65
C ARG A 113 -17.08 -8.78 -1.41
N LEU A 114 -16.07 -8.34 -0.65
CA LEU A 114 -14.86 -9.13 -0.39
C LEU A 114 -14.83 -9.73 1.01
N ASN A 115 -15.89 -9.53 1.81
CA ASN A 115 -15.99 -9.98 3.19
C ASN A 115 -14.76 -9.61 4.04
N ASP A 116 -14.32 -8.34 3.93
CA ASP A 116 -13.12 -7.83 4.60
C ASP A 116 -13.39 -6.44 5.18
N ILE A 117 -13.58 -6.37 6.50
CA ILE A 117 -13.92 -5.13 7.20
C ILE A 117 -12.82 -4.05 7.10
N ARG A 118 -11.56 -4.43 6.85
CA ARG A 118 -10.45 -3.48 6.66
C ARG A 118 -10.63 -2.64 5.38
N ARG A 119 -11.49 -3.08 4.46
CA ARG A 119 -11.83 -2.39 3.22
C ARG A 119 -13.06 -1.50 3.35
N ALA A 120 -13.54 -1.27 4.57
CA ALA A 120 -14.66 -0.38 4.81
C ALA A 120 -14.24 1.09 4.57
N PRO A 121 -15.13 1.93 4.04
CA PRO A 121 -14.90 3.37 3.98
C PRO A 121 -14.66 3.96 5.36
N ILE A 122 -13.88 5.04 5.41
CA ILE A 122 -13.66 5.77 6.65
C ILE A 122 -14.88 6.64 6.92
N SER A 123 -15.79 6.19 7.77
CA SER A 123 -17.02 6.89 8.16
C SER A 123 -16.95 7.56 9.55
N SER A 124 -15.86 7.34 10.28
CA SER A 124 -15.64 7.89 11.62
C SER A 124 -14.19 8.32 11.81
N THR A 125 -13.99 9.38 12.60
CA THR A 125 -12.67 9.94 12.97
C THR A 125 -11.85 8.99 13.84
N ASN A 126 -12.51 8.02 14.46
CA ASN A 126 -11.93 6.96 15.28
C ASN A 126 -12.01 5.59 14.61
N SER A 127 -12.17 5.56 13.28
CA SER A 127 -12.21 4.29 12.53
C SER A 127 -10.92 3.49 12.71
N SER A 128 -11.06 2.16 12.70
CA SER A 128 -9.93 1.22 12.73
C SER A 128 -8.97 1.46 11.56
N ALA A 129 -9.47 1.89 10.41
CA ALA A 129 -8.67 2.30 9.26
C ALA A 129 -7.72 3.46 9.58
N ILE A 130 -8.19 4.51 10.27
CA ILE A 130 -7.32 5.62 10.73
C ILE A 130 -6.27 5.11 11.72
N GLN A 131 -6.67 4.24 12.66
CA GLN A 131 -5.75 3.65 13.63
C GLN A 131 -4.67 2.80 12.94
N GLU A 132 -5.03 2.04 11.90
CA GLU A 132 -4.10 1.25 11.10
C GLU A 132 -3.06 2.14 10.39
N LEU A 133 -3.50 3.26 9.79
CA LEU A 133 -2.60 4.23 9.17
C LEU A 133 -1.58 4.78 10.19
N LEU A 134 -2.07 5.24 11.34
CA LEU A 134 -1.22 5.82 12.38
C LEU A 134 -0.27 4.79 13.01
N SER A 135 -0.77 3.57 13.22
CA SER A 135 0.03 2.45 13.71
C SER A 135 1.17 2.13 12.74
N PHE A 136 0.87 2.00 11.44
CA PHE A 136 1.89 1.76 10.42
C PHE A 136 2.87 2.93 10.31
N ALA A 137 2.40 4.17 10.38
CA ALA A 137 3.25 5.37 10.38
C ALA A 137 4.24 5.38 11.56
N ALA A 138 3.79 4.96 12.74
CA ALA A 138 4.61 4.88 13.95
C ALA A 138 5.66 3.76 13.86
N VAL A 139 5.29 2.60 13.33
CA VAL A 139 6.26 1.50 13.09
C VAL A 139 7.32 1.97 12.10
N VAL A 140 6.93 2.58 10.98
CA VAL A 140 7.85 3.04 9.95
C VAL A 140 8.75 4.17 10.46
N ASP A 141 8.26 5.04 11.34
CA ASP A 141 9.11 6.09 11.90
C ASP A 141 10.25 5.53 12.75
N ARG A 142 9.99 4.46 13.50
CA ARG A 142 10.98 3.74 14.31
C ARG A 142 11.97 2.90 13.48
N MET A 143 11.67 2.61 12.23
CA MET A 143 12.58 1.84 11.38
C MET A 143 13.87 2.63 11.12
N PRO A 144 15.03 1.96 11.06
CA PRO A 144 16.26 2.61 10.64
C PRO A 144 16.10 3.16 9.21
N GLY A 145 16.72 4.31 8.96
CA GLY A 145 16.81 4.93 7.64
C GLY A 145 18.25 4.95 7.14
N GLY A 146 18.45 4.81 5.83
CA GLY A 146 19.78 4.93 5.22
C GLY A 146 19.72 5.41 3.77
N ARG A 147 20.90 5.47 3.12
CA ARG A 147 21.04 5.83 1.70
C ARG A 147 21.72 4.70 0.92
N GLY A 148 21.35 4.56 -0.35
CA GLY A 148 21.98 3.60 -1.25
C GLY A 148 21.73 2.13 -0.90
N ALA A 149 22.33 1.21 -1.65
CA ALA A 149 22.18 -0.24 -1.46
C ALA A 149 22.88 -0.77 -0.20
N SER A 150 23.99 -0.13 0.20
CA SER A 150 24.81 -0.48 1.37
C SER A 150 24.16 -0.19 2.72
N ARG A 151 22.98 0.45 2.73
CA ARG A 151 22.25 0.70 3.97
C ARG A 151 21.98 -0.62 4.71
N PRO A 152 22.28 -0.73 6.01
CA PRO A 152 22.04 -1.96 6.74
C PRO A 152 20.57 -2.07 7.11
N ARG A 153 19.92 -3.16 6.69
CA ARG A 153 18.61 -3.64 7.18
C ARG A 153 17.49 -2.58 7.27
N SER A 154 17.46 -1.63 6.34
CA SER A 154 16.63 -0.43 6.43
C SER A 154 15.93 -0.08 5.12
N LEU A 155 14.85 0.68 5.23
CA LEU A 155 14.32 1.46 4.11
C LEU A 155 15.25 2.65 3.84
N THR A 156 15.18 3.21 2.64
CA THR A 156 15.80 4.52 2.40
C THR A 156 15.12 5.58 3.27
N THR A 157 15.88 6.57 3.73
CA THR A 157 15.35 7.70 4.52
C THR A 157 14.14 8.34 3.84
N GLU A 158 14.20 8.50 2.52
CA GLU A 158 13.14 9.13 1.72
C GLU A 158 11.90 8.25 1.62
N THR A 159 12.06 6.93 1.43
CA THR A 159 10.91 6.00 1.44
C THR A 159 10.26 5.97 2.82
N ARG A 160 11.05 5.94 3.89
CA ARG A 160 10.57 5.97 5.28
C ARG A 160 9.75 7.23 5.56
N LYS A 161 10.31 8.41 5.26
CA LYS A 161 9.63 9.71 5.44
C LYS A 161 8.37 9.81 4.59
N ALA A 162 8.41 9.41 3.33
CA ALA A 162 7.26 9.46 2.44
C ALA A 162 6.10 8.61 2.95
N ILE A 163 6.37 7.40 3.45
CA ILE A 163 5.34 6.53 4.03
C ILE A 163 4.76 7.16 5.30
N HIS A 164 5.61 7.62 6.21
CA HIS A 164 5.17 8.26 7.47
C HIS A 164 4.29 9.48 7.20
N GLN A 165 4.71 10.38 6.30
CA GLN A 165 3.95 11.56 5.94
C GLN A 165 2.64 11.21 5.22
N THR A 166 2.67 10.23 4.31
CA THR A 166 1.46 9.80 3.58
C THR A 166 0.42 9.22 4.55
N ALA A 167 0.85 8.33 5.45
CA ALA A 167 -0.06 7.69 6.40
C ALA A 167 -0.70 8.70 7.38
N ASN A 168 0.09 9.61 7.97
CA ASN A 168 -0.44 10.68 8.81
C ASN A 168 -1.33 11.66 8.01
N GLY A 169 -0.88 12.07 6.82
CA GLY A 169 -1.63 13.00 5.98
C GLY A 169 -2.98 12.45 5.54
N LEU A 170 -3.07 11.17 5.19
CA LEU A 170 -4.35 10.53 4.85
C LEU A 170 -5.28 10.42 6.08
N ALA A 171 -4.72 10.14 7.27
CA ALA A 171 -5.50 10.11 8.50
C ALA A 171 -6.07 11.49 8.85
N ASP A 172 -5.24 12.54 8.80
CA ASP A 172 -5.65 13.91 9.12
C ASP A 172 -6.61 14.48 8.08
N LEU A 173 -6.36 14.21 6.79
CA LEU A 173 -7.28 14.58 5.72
C LEU A 173 -8.64 13.89 5.91
N SER A 174 -8.66 12.59 6.23
CA SER A 174 -9.92 11.88 6.48
C SER A 174 -10.70 12.51 7.63
N ARG A 175 -10.02 12.82 8.74
CA ARG A 175 -10.63 13.51 9.89
C ARG A 175 -11.18 14.89 9.52
N HIS A 176 -10.44 15.65 8.73
CA HIS A 176 -10.86 16.97 8.27
C HIS A 176 -12.11 16.88 7.37
N LEU A 177 -12.11 15.98 6.38
CA LEU A 177 -13.24 15.77 5.48
C LEU A 177 -14.51 15.35 6.24
N LEU A 178 -14.38 14.48 7.25
CA LEU A 178 -15.51 14.06 8.07
C LEU A 178 -16.02 15.19 9.00
N MET A 179 -15.12 15.83 9.76
CA MET A 179 -15.53 16.78 10.81
C MET A 179 -15.81 18.19 10.34
N LYS A 180 -15.04 18.68 9.36
CA LYS A 180 -15.06 20.09 8.94
C LYS A 180 -15.84 20.29 7.65
N VAL A 181 -15.75 19.33 6.72
CA VAL A 181 -16.46 19.41 5.43
C VAL A 181 -17.82 18.71 5.49
N GLY A 182 -17.98 17.72 6.37
CA GLY A 182 -19.26 17.02 6.57
C GLY A 182 -19.49 15.85 5.61
N PHE A 183 -18.43 15.26 5.04
CA PHE A 183 -18.56 14.03 4.27
C PHE A 183 -19.06 12.88 5.15
N SER A 184 -19.98 12.06 4.63
CA SER A 184 -20.47 10.87 5.36
C SER A 184 -19.43 9.75 5.45
N TYR A 185 -18.52 9.67 4.49
CA TYR A 185 -17.40 8.73 4.47
C TYR A 185 -16.29 9.21 3.52
N VAL A 186 -15.10 8.61 3.65
CA VAL A 186 -13.93 8.87 2.80
C VAL A 186 -13.42 7.57 2.18
N LEU A 187 -13.14 7.60 0.88
CA LEU A 187 -12.52 6.52 0.11
C LEU A 187 -11.08 6.90 -0.24
N LEU A 188 -10.10 6.34 0.46
CA LEU A 188 -8.69 6.73 0.26
C LEU A 188 -8.14 6.34 -1.12
N GLY A 189 -8.68 5.29 -1.75
CA GLY A 189 -8.26 4.87 -3.08
C GLY A 189 -8.62 5.87 -4.18
N GLU A 190 -9.51 6.81 -3.90
CA GLU A 190 -9.87 7.92 -4.79
C GLU A 190 -8.84 9.05 -4.77
N LEU A 191 -8.00 9.12 -3.74
CA LEU A 191 -6.95 10.14 -3.56
C LEU A 191 -5.63 9.75 -4.25
N GLN A 192 -5.58 8.57 -4.87
CA GLN A 192 -4.39 8.06 -5.55
C GLN A 192 -4.29 8.57 -6.99
N THR A 193 -3.06 8.69 -7.50
CA THR A 193 -2.78 9.16 -8.87
C THR A 193 -3.09 8.12 -9.96
N ASP A 194 -3.50 6.89 -9.60
CA ASP A 194 -3.84 5.82 -10.56
C ASP A 194 -4.81 6.29 -11.65
N ARG A 195 -5.75 7.17 -11.32
CA ARG A 195 -6.71 7.73 -12.29
C ARG A 195 -6.01 8.61 -13.33
N LEU A 196 -5.00 9.37 -12.91
CA LEU A 196 -4.17 10.16 -13.81
C LEU A 196 -3.32 9.25 -14.68
N GLU A 197 -2.70 8.22 -14.11
CA GLU A 197 -1.91 7.23 -14.87
C GLU A 197 -2.76 6.50 -15.91
N GLY A 198 -4.00 6.13 -15.58
CA GLY A 198 -4.96 5.56 -16.53
C GLY A 198 -5.24 6.50 -17.70
N SER A 199 -5.42 7.79 -17.42
CA SER A 199 -5.57 8.83 -18.45
C SER A 199 -4.30 8.99 -19.30
N PHE A 200 -3.10 8.95 -18.70
CA PHE A 200 -1.83 9.01 -19.45
C PHE A 200 -1.59 7.77 -20.32
N LEU A 201 -1.93 6.57 -19.84
CA LEU A 201 -1.90 5.35 -20.63
C LEU A 201 -2.90 5.39 -21.78
N PHE A 202 -4.08 5.97 -21.55
CA PHE A 202 -5.07 6.20 -22.59
C PHE A 202 -4.57 7.20 -23.62
N ILE A 203 -3.98 8.32 -23.20
CA ILE A 203 -3.37 9.32 -24.10
C ILE A 203 -2.22 8.70 -24.90
N GLY A 204 -1.34 7.91 -24.27
CA GLY A 204 -0.25 7.22 -24.94
C GLY A 204 -0.69 6.11 -25.92
N LYS A 205 -1.91 5.58 -25.75
CA LYS A 205 -2.57 4.71 -26.73
C LYS A 205 -3.30 5.51 -27.82
N ALA A 206 -3.89 6.66 -27.48
CA ALA A 206 -4.62 7.54 -28.39
C ALA A 206 -3.68 8.31 -29.35
N THR A 207 -2.42 8.55 -28.97
CA THR A 207 -1.39 9.07 -29.89
C THR A 207 -1.00 8.05 -30.97
N ALA A 208 -1.42 6.78 -30.86
CA ALA A 208 -1.33 5.77 -31.91
C ALA A 208 -2.61 5.63 -32.76
N GLY A 209 -3.66 6.43 -32.51
CA GLY A 209 -4.86 6.45 -33.35
C GLY A 209 -6.08 7.10 -32.69
N VAL A 210 -6.46 8.27 -33.23
CA VAL A 210 -7.78 8.95 -33.18
C VAL A 210 -8.41 9.25 -31.80
N ILE A 211 -8.72 10.54 -31.61
CA ILE A 211 -9.21 11.18 -30.38
C ILE A 211 -10.66 10.78 -30.05
N ILE A 212 -10.89 10.25 -28.84
CA ILE A 212 -12.17 10.33 -28.14
C ILE A 212 -11.88 10.66 -26.66
N TYR A 213 -12.29 11.84 -26.20
CA TYR A 213 -12.24 12.22 -24.79
C TYR A 213 -13.40 11.56 -24.02
N PRO A 214 -13.16 10.80 -22.93
CA PRO A 214 -14.17 10.63 -21.92
C PRO A 214 -14.07 11.77 -20.90
N LEU A 215 -15.15 12.56 -20.82
CA LEU A 215 -15.45 13.52 -19.77
C LEU A 215 -15.08 12.95 -18.39
N ILE A 216 -14.24 13.69 -17.67
CA ILE A 216 -13.93 13.48 -16.25
C ILE A 216 -15.25 13.62 -15.48
N LYS A 217 -15.82 12.49 -15.04
CA LYS A 217 -16.90 12.49 -14.05
C LYS A 217 -16.31 12.89 -12.71
N PHE A 218 -16.27 14.20 -12.44
CA PHE A 218 -16.45 14.67 -11.08
C PHE A 218 -17.85 14.22 -10.64
N TRP A 219 -17.87 13.35 -9.64
CA TRP A 219 -18.93 13.20 -8.64
C TRP A 219 -20.37 13.59 -9.04
N PRO A 220 -21.28 12.62 -9.25
CA PRO A 220 -22.70 12.86 -9.08
C PRO A 220 -23.16 12.09 -7.84
N VAL A 221 -23.04 12.68 -6.65
CA VAL A 221 -23.98 12.35 -5.58
C VAL A 221 -25.10 13.36 -5.72
N ARG A 222 -26.29 12.85 -6.06
CA ARG A 222 -27.53 13.61 -6.06
C ARG A 222 -27.72 14.26 -4.68
N GLY A 223 -27.88 15.58 -4.68
CA GLY A 223 -28.37 16.34 -3.54
C GLY A 223 -27.27 17.12 -2.82
N TYR A 224 -27.49 18.45 -2.80
CA TYR A 224 -26.89 19.49 -1.97
C TYR A 224 -25.81 20.39 -2.60
N ALA A 225 -26.30 21.61 -2.86
CA ALA A 225 -25.70 22.95 -2.96
C ALA A 225 -24.26 23.10 -3.45
N GLU A 226 -24.14 23.78 -4.60
CA GLU A 226 -22.92 24.37 -5.14
C GLU A 226 -22.28 25.33 -4.11
N CYS A 227 -21.19 24.91 -3.48
CA CYS A 227 -20.26 25.84 -2.85
C CYS A 227 -19.24 26.29 -3.90
N ASN A 228 -19.53 27.42 -4.56
CA ASN A 228 -18.60 28.08 -5.46
C ASN A 228 -17.39 28.61 -4.68
N PHE A 229 -16.23 27.96 -4.84
CA PHE A 229 -14.94 28.56 -4.50
C PHE A 229 -14.42 29.31 -5.72
N THR A 230 -14.65 30.62 -5.77
CA THR A 230 -13.90 31.53 -6.64
C THR A 230 -12.53 31.82 -6.02
N VAL A 231 -11.47 31.35 -6.65
CA VAL A 231 -10.09 31.79 -6.36
C VAL A 231 -9.79 32.96 -7.29
N ASN A 232 -9.80 34.18 -6.74
CA ASN A 232 -9.28 35.36 -7.44
C ASN A 232 -7.76 35.37 -7.30
N TRP A 233 -7.07 35.36 -8.44
CA TRP A 233 -5.65 35.67 -8.51
C TRP A 233 -5.52 37.20 -8.58
N SER A 234 -4.95 37.79 -7.53
CA SER A 234 -4.43 39.17 -7.53
C SER A 234 -2.92 39.15 -7.66
#